data_AF-A0A7Y5JII4-F1
#
_entry.id   AF-A0A7Y5JII4-F1
#
_cell.length_a   1.000
_cell.length_b   1.000
_cell.length_c   1.000
_cell.angle_alpha   90.00
_cell.angle_beta   90.00
_cell.angle_gamma   90.00
#
_symmetry.space_group_name_H-M   'P 1'
#
loop_
_entity.id
_entity.type
_entity.pdbx_description
1 polymer ?
#
loop_
_entity_poly.entity_id
_entity_poly.type
_entity_poly.pdbx_seq_one_letter_code
_entity_poly.pdbx_strand_id
1 'polypeptide(L)'
;MSIDVPGSVFIAPDPNGRSGLYEPATFNISSLPGLDGLISLPEAIIAANNTAGADTIVLSASTYTISTPNNYWYGPTGLPPITSDITIEGNGAIIARSSLGGTPSFRLFFVMGSFHTGGTGKVAVSAGNLTLRRLTLRNGLARGGNGGRGKSSGSEWAGCGGGGLGAGGAIFNQ
;
A
#
# COMPACT_ATOMS: atom_id res chain seq x y z
N MET A 1 -27.49 -32.68 15.83
CA MET A 1 -28.47 -31.59 15.98
C MET A 1 -27.82 -30.34 15.41
N SER A 2 -28.06 -30.07 14.13
CA SER A 2 -27.54 -28.86 13.47
C SER A 2 -28.64 -27.81 13.56
N ILE A 3 -28.38 -26.70 14.23
CA ILE A 3 -29.23 -25.52 14.14
C ILE A 3 -28.85 -24.83 12.84
N ASP A 4 -29.81 -24.78 11.92
CA ASP A 4 -29.75 -23.97 10.70
C ASP A 4 -30.13 -22.54 11.11
N VAL A 5 -29.20 -21.60 10.98
CA VAL A 5 -29.45 -20.17 11.24
C VAL A 5 -29.69 -19.51 9.87
N PRO A 6 -30.91 -19.03 9.57
CA PRO A 6 -31.21 -18.44 8.28
C PRO A 6 -30.39 -17.16 8.06
N GLY A 7 -29.56 -17.14 7.00
CA GLY A 7 -28.76 -15.98 6.61
C GLY A 7 -27.26 -16.22 6.41
N SER A 8 -26.77 -17.46 6.57
CA SER A 8 -25.37 -17.77 6.27
C SER A 8 -25.14 -17.78 4.75
N VAL A 9 -24.62 -16.66 4.24
CA VAL A 9 -24.03 -16.61 2.90
C VAL A 9 -22.87 -17.60 2.90
N PHE A 10 -22.95 -18.62 2.05
CA PHE A 10 -21.81 -19.48 1.75
C PHE A 10 -20.72 -18.62 1.11
N ILE A 11 -19.78 -18.13 1.92
CA ILE A 11 -18.54 -17.54 1.43
C ILE A 11 -17.63 -18.71 1.06
N ALA A 12 -17.08 -18.67 -0.16
CA ALA A 12 -16.13 -19.67 -0.62
C ALA A 12 -15.01 -19.85 0.44
N PRO A 13 -14.62 -21.09 0.76
CA PRO A 13 -13.55 -21.32 1.72
C PRO A 13 -12.29 -20.60 1.25
N ASP A 14 -11.65 -19.87 2.16
CA ASP A 14 -10.30 -19.34 1.99
C ASP A 14 -9.40 -20.49 1.47
N PRO A 15 -8.61 -20.29 0.39
CA PRO A 15 -7.63 -21.27 -0.06
C PRO A 15 -6.62 -21.70 1.03
N ASN A 16 -6.57 -20.99 2.16
CA ASN A 16 -5.78 -21.32 3.35
C ASN A 16 -6.56 -22.01 4.49
N GLY A 17 -7.81 -22.44 4.26
CA GLY A 17 -8.56 -23.31 5.18
C GLY A 17 -9.00 -22.68 6.50
N ARG A 18 -9.18 -21.35 6.58
CA ARG A 18 -9.55 -20.66 7.82
C ARG A 18 -11.07 -20.58 7.99
N SER A 19 -11.58 -21.03 9.14
CA SER A 19 -12.95 -20.83 9.59
C SER A 19 -13.01 -19.78 10.70
N GLY A 20 -13.29 -18.52 10.36
CA GLY A 20 -13.50 -17.45 11.33
C GLY A 20 -13.52 -16.08 10.66
N LEU A 21 -14.59 -15.30 10.88
CA LEU A 21 -14.89 -14.09 10.12
C LEU A 21 -14.44 -12.76 10.78
N TYR A 22 -13.68 -12.74 11.89
CA TYR A 22 -13.48 -11.46 12.60
C TYR A 22 -12.27 -11.31 13.56
N GLU A 23 -11.24 -12.17 13.50
CA GLU A 23 -10.15 -12.07 14.48
C GLU A 23 -8.88 -11.43 13.90
N PRO A 24 -8.21 -10.51 14.64
CA PRO A 24 -6.91 -9.96 14.30
C PRO A 24 -5.93 -11.04 13.81
N ALA A 25 -5.38 -10.85 12.61
CA ALA A 25 -4.39 -11.78 12.07
C ALA A 25 -2.97 -11.30 12.34
N THR A 26 -2.09 -12.25 12.64
CA THR A 26 -0.63 -12.03 12.66
C THR A 26 0.01 -12.71 11.46
N PHE A 27 0.61 -11.93 10.57
CA PHE A 27 1.34 -12.41 9.39
C PHE A 27 2.84 -12.35 9.66
N ASN A 28 3.47 -13.51 9.82
CA ASN A 28 4.93 -13.60 9.91
C ASN A 28 5.52 -13.66 8.50
N ILE A 29 6.38 -12.70 8.15
CA ILE A 29 7.14 -12.68 6.90
C ILE A 29 8.29 -13.70 6.99
N SER A 30 7.91 -14.96 7.14
CA SER A 30 8.76 -16.15 7.17
C SER A 30 8.02 -17.42 6.72
N SER A 31 6.68 -17.42 6.61
CA SER A 31 5.89 -18.59 6.14
C SER A 31 4.41 -18.28 5.86
N LEU A 32 4.01 -18.38 4.57
CA LEU A 32 2.74 -18.72 3.85
C LEU A 32 3.11 -18.58 2.34
N PRO A 33 2.46 -19.26 1.37
CA PRO A 33 3.06 -19.47 0.04
C PRO A 33 2.98 -18.25 -0.89
N GLY A 34 4.14 -17.78 -1.38
CA GLY A 34 4.33 -16.99 -2.61
C GLY A 34 4.98 -17.83 -3.73
N LEU A 35 5.29 -17.25 -4.89
CA LEU A 35 5.87 -17.95 -6.06
C LEU A 35 7.21 -18.66 -5.76
N ASP A 36 7.87 -18.27 -4.68
CA ASP A 36 9.13 -18.81 -4.14
C ASP A 36 8.96 -19.58 -2.81
N GLY A 37 7.73 -19.75 -2.32
CA GLY A 37 7.43 -20.40 -1.04
C GLY A 37 7.58 -19.53 0.21
N LEU A 38 7.83 -18.22 0.08
CA LEU A 38 7.89 -17.25 1.17
C LEU A 38 6.83 -16.14 0.99
N ILE A 39 6.35 -15.55 2.10
CA ILE A 39 5.48 -14.36 2.00
C ILE A 39 6.36 -13.16 1.71
N SER A 40 6.06 -12.42 0.65
CA SER A 40 6.62 -11.09 0.43
C SER A 40 5.83 -10.02 1.21
N LEU A 41 6.48 -8.93 1.60
CA LEU A 41 5.79 -7.80 2.24
C LEU A 41 4.55 -7.31 1.46
N PRO A 42 4.57 -7.19 0.11
CA PRO A 42 3.37 -6.89 -0.67
C PRO A 42 2.22 -7.88 -0.47
N GLU A 43 2.48 -9.18 -0.45
CA GLU A 43 1.45 -10.21 -0.27
C GLU A 43 0.81 -10.14 1.11
N ALA A 44 1.60 -9.91 2.17
CA ALA A 44 1.06 -9.76 3.51
C ALA A 44 0.16 -8.52 3.66
N ILE A 45 0.51 -7.41 3.00
CA ILE A 45 -0.34 -6.22 2.97
C ILE A 45 -1.66 -6.52 2.26
N ILE A 46 -1.62 -7.24 1.13
CA ILE A 46 -2.84 -7.65 0.42
C ILE A 46 -3.69 -8.57 1.29
N ALA A 47 -3.10 -9.54 1.99
CA ALA A 47 -3.82 -10.43 2.89
C ALA A 47 -4.48 -9.66 4.05
N ALA A 48 -3.74 -8.73 4.68
CA ALA A 48 -4.26 -7.90 5.77
C ALA A 48 -5.38 -6.95 5.31
N ASN A 49 -5.27 -6.39 4.11
CA ASN A 49 -6.35 -5.58 3.54
C ASN A 49 -7.64 -6.37 3.28
N ASN A 50 -7.55 -7.69 3.10
CA ASN A 50 -8.70 -8.57 2.85
C ASN A 50 -9.16 -9.33 4.10
N THR A 51 -8.55 -9.09 5.26
CA THR A 51 -8.94 -9.67 6.54
C THR A 51 -9.70 -8.62 7.36
N ALA A 52 -10.74 -9.05 8.08
CA ALA A 52 -11.49 -8.16 8.95
C ALA A 52 -10.73 -7.95 10.27
N GLY A 53 -10.73 -6.72 10.78
CA GLY A 53 -10.08 -6.36 12.04
C GLY A 53 -8.74 -5.65 11.83
N ALA A 54 -8.02 -5.45 12.94
CA ALA A 54 -6.70 -4.84 12.93
C ALA A 54 -5.62 -5.92 12.86
N ASP A 55 -4.78 -5.87 11.85
CA ASP A 55 -3.79 -6.91 11.57
C ASP A 55 -2.38 -6.48 11.94
N THR A 56 -1.53 -7.46 12.28
CA THR A 56 -0.10 -7.23 12.53
C THR A 56 0.76 -8.03 11.56
N ILE A 57 1.64 -7.34 10.84
CA ILE A 57 2.67 -7.92 9.99
C ILE A 57 4.00 -7.87 10.74
N VAL A 58 4.61 -9.02 10.99
CA VAL A 58 5.89 -9.13 11.72
C VAL A 58 7.02 -9.39 10.73
N LEU A 59 8.00 -8.49 10.69
CA LEU A 59 9.17 -8.60 9.82
C LEU A 59 10.32 -9.28 10.55
N SER A 60 11.22 -9.93 9.79
CA SER A 60 12.54 -10.30 10.29
C SER A 60 13.48 -9.09 10.19
N ALA A 61 14.55 -9.08 10.97
CA ALA A 61 15.58 -8.03 10.97
C ALA A 61 16.41 -8.03 9.67
N SER A 62 15.80 -7.63 8.56
CA SER A 62 16.32 -7.74 7.19
C SER A 62 16.09 -6.46 6.40
N THR A 63 16.71 -6.35 5.21
CA THR A 63 16.41 -5.26 4.26
C THR A 63 15.44 -5.74 3.19
N TYR A 64 14.25 -5.14 3.15
CA TYR A 64 13.22 -5.32 2.13
C TYR A 64 13.37 -4.23 1.06
N THR A 65 13.91 -4.60 -0.10
CA THR A 65 14.20 -3.66 -1.19
C THR A 65 13.12 -3.71 -2.27
N ILE A 66 12.56 -2.55 -2.60
CA ILE A 66 11.53 -2.38 -3.65
C ILE A 66 12.17 -1.65 -4.83
N SER A 67 12.07 -2.23 -6.03
CA SER A 67 12.68 -1.69 -7.25
C SER A 67 11.66 -1.10 -8.23
N THR A 68 10.39 -1.46 -8.12
CA THR A 68 9.32 -1.05 -9.04
C THR A 68 8.11 -0.50 -8.28
N PRO A 69 7.37 0.47 -8.87
CA PRO A 69 6.07 0.86 -8.34
C PRO A 69 5.06 -0.30 -8.43
N ASN A 70 4.24 -0.44 -7.40
CA ASN A 70 3.06 -1.32 -7.36
C ASN A 70 1.81 -0.63 -7.96
N ASN A 71 1.58 0.66 -7.66
CA ASN A 71 0.43 1.42 -8.16
C ASN A 71 0.77 2.91 -8.33
N TYR A 72 -0.17 3.68 -8.92
CA TYR A 72 0.02 5.08 -9.29
C TYR A 72 -1.04 6.02 -8.68
N TRP A 73 -1.76 5.57 -7.66
CA TRP A 73 -2.80 6.38 -7.01
C TRP A 73 -2.17 7.55 -6.28
N TYR A 74 -2.55 8.77 -6.68
CA TYR A 74 -1.92 10.01 -6.20
C TYR A 74 -0.39 10.02 -6.39
N GLY A 75 0.11 9.32 -7.41
CA GLY A 75 1.52 9.18 -7.77
C GLY A 75 2.08 7.77 -7.51
N PRO A 76 3.28 7.45 -8.04
CA PRO A 76 3.86 6.11 -7.92
C PRO A 76 4.12 5.68 -6.46
N THR A 77 3.68 4.48 -6.10
CA THR A 77 3.84 3.85 -4.77
C THR A 77 4.39 2.43 -4.91
N GLY A 78 5.38 2.06 -4.09
CA GLY A 78 6.11 0.79 -4.17
C GLY A 78 5.40 -0.41 -3.52
N LEU A 79 4.55 -0.18 -2.53
CA LEU A 79 3.75 -1.23 -1.88
C LEU A 79 2.25 -1.07 -2.18
N PRO A 80 1.46 -2.15 -2.01
CA PRO A 80 0.01 -2.05 -2.10
C PRO A 80 -0.55 -0.96 -1.15
N PRO A 81 -1.69 -0.34 -1.51
CA PRO A 81 -2.33 0.66 -0.66
C PRO A 81 -2.73 0.05 0.68
N ILE A 82 -2.64 0.82 1.77
CA ILE A 82 -3.18 0.43 3.07
C ILE A 82 -4.66 0.84 3.10
N THR A 83 -5.56 -0.13 3.20
CA THR A 83 -7.02 0.09 3.17
C THR A 83 -7.75 -0.47 4.40
N SER A 84 -7.01 -1.13 5.30
CA SER A 84 -7.46 -1.58 6.63
C SER A 84 -6.52 -1.07 7.72
N ASP A 85 -6.75 -1.48 8.97
CA ASP A 85 -5.90 -1.13 10.10
C ASP A 85 -4.73 -2.13 10.20
N ILE A 86 -3.52 -1.68 9.88
CA ILE A 86 -2.33 -2.52 9.76
C ILE A 86 -1.22 -1.98 10.66
N THR A 87 -0.71 -2.83 11.54
CA THR A 87 0.55 -2.63 12.26
C THR A 87 1.67 -3.42 11.57
N ILE A 88 2.78 -2.76 11.23
CA ILE A 88 4.01 -3.43 10.80
C ILE A 88 5.02 -3.37 11.94
N GLU A 89 5.30 -4.55 12.52
CA GLU A 89 6.29 -4.74 13.56
C GLU A 89 7.64 -5.12 12.94
N GLY A 90 8.57 -4.19 12.98
CA GLY A 90 9.75 -4.19 12.15
C GLY A 90 10.91 -5.07 12.61
N ASN A 91 11.07 -5.33 13.90
CA ASN A 91 12.22 -6.06 14.44
C ASN A 91 13.61 -5.52 13.99
N GLY A 92 13.74 -4.23 13.72
CA GLY A 92 14.96 -3.62 13.19
C GLY A 92 15.09 -3.68 11.67
N ALA A 93 14.05 -4.11 10.95
CA ALA A 93 14.03 -4.18 9.50
C ALA A 93 14.22 -2.81 8.83
N ILE A 94 14.69 -2.86 7.58
CA ILE A 94 14.76 -1.70 6.69
C ILE A 94 13.84 -1.97 5.50
N ILE A 95 12.88 -1.07 5.25
CA ILE A 95 12.11 -1.07 4.01
C ILE A 95 12.66 0.06 3.14
N ALA A 96 13.19 -0.30 1.97
CA ALA A 96 13.94 0.62 1.13
C ALA A 96 13.46 0.62 -0.30
N ARG A 97 13.40 1.81 -0.91
CA ARG A 97 13.48 1.92 -2.37
C ARG A 97 14.90 1.60 -2.81
N SER A 98 15.05 0.83 -3.88
CA SER A 98 16.35 0.53 -4.49
C SER A 98 17.10 1.83 -4.83
N SER A 99 18.40 1.84 -4.54
CA SER A 99 19.32 2.92 -4.92
C SER A 99 20.03 2.66 -6.24
N LEU A 100 19.74 1.55 -6.93
CA LEU A 100 20.32 1.25 -8.23
C LEU A 100 19.91 2.32 -9.25
N GLY A 101 20.86 2.69 -10.12
CA GLY A 101 20.61 3.62 -11.23
C GLY A 101 19.43 3.16 -12.08
N GLY A 102 18.56 4.09 -12.47
CA GLY A 102 17.35 3.80 -13.23
C GLY A 102 16.14 3.37 -12.39
N THR A 103 16.27 3.17 -11.07
CA THR A 103 15.10 2.91 -10.20
C THR A 103 14.15 4.11 -10.24
N PRO A 104 12.86 3.93 -10.64
CA PRO A 104 11.89 5.02 -10.69
C PRO A 104 11.70 5.74 -9.34
N SER A 105 11.27 6.99 -9.38
CA SER A 105 10.85 7.71 -8.17
C SER A 105 9.48 7.19 -7.72
N PHE A 106 9.38 6.70 -6.49
CA PHE A 106 8.13 6.33 -5.86
C PHE A 106 8.21 6.44 -4.34
N ARG A 107 7.04 6.66 -3.71
CA ARG A 107 6.86 6.54 -2.26
C ARG A 107 6.81 5.05 -1.86
N LEU A 108 7.12 4.71 -0.62
CA LEU A 108 7.04 3.32 -0.15
C LEU A 108 5.59 2.94 0.16
N PHE A 109 4.89 3.79 0.93
CA PHE A 109 3.54 3.56 1.39
C PHE A 109 2.56 4.62 0.90
N PHE A 110 1.33 4.17 0.67
CA PHE A 110 0.15 5.00 0.52
C PHE A 110 -0.92 4.51 1.50
N VAL A 111 -1.39 5.41 2.36
CA VAL A 111 -2.49 5.14 3.30
C VAL A 111 -3.76 5.79 2.75
N MET A 112 -4.76 4.96 2.48
CA MET A 112 -6.03 5.36 1.87
C MET A 112 -6.85 6.18 2.87
N GLY A 113 -7.41 7.32 2.42
CA GLY A 113 -8.39 8.08 3.19
C GLY A 113 -9.81 7.55 2.98
N SER A 114 -10.81 8.18 3.62
CA SER A 114 -12.21 7.72 3.52
C SER A 114 -12.85 7.90 2.14
N PHE A 115 -12.16 8.56 1.21
CA PHE A 115 -12.66 8.81 -0.14
C PHE A 115 -11.53 8.63 -1.16
N HIS A 116 -11.75 7.81 -2.17
CA HIS A 116 -10.83 7.63 -3.28
C HIS A 116 -11.44 8.20 -4.56
N THR A 117 -10.63 8.91 -5.35
CA THR A 117 -11.03 9.43 -6.66
C THR A 117 -10.23 8.73 -7.76
N GLY A 118 -10.49 7.43 -7.94
CA GLY A 118 -9.99 6.66 -9.08
C GLY A 118 -11.14 6.31 -10.00
N GLY A 119 -11.50 7.24 -10.90
CA GLY A 119 -12.63 7.11 -11.83
C GLY A 119 -13.57 8.31 -11.83
N THR A 120 -14.72 8.19 -12.51
CA THR A 120 -15.77 9.20 -12.60
C THR A 120 -16.45 9.39 -11.24
N GLY A 121 -15.85 10.21 -10.37
CA GLY A 121 -16.44 10.61 -9.10
C GLY A 121 -15.67 10.10 -7.87
N LYS A 122 -16.02 10.66 -6.71
CA LYS A 122 -15.52 10.23 -5.40
C LYS A 122 -16.26 8.95 -5.00
N VAL A 123 -15.52 7.88 -4.75
CA VAL A 123 -16.06 6.62 -4.22
C VAL A 123 -15.67 6.54 -2.75
N ALA A 124 -16.66 6.33 -1.87
CA ALA A 124 -16.40 6.04 -0.47
C ALA A 124 -15.67 4.69 -0.36
N VAL A 125 -14.58 4.67 0.39
CA VAL A 125 -13.74 3.48 0.58
C VAL A 125 -13.37 3.36 2.05
N SER A 126 -12.99 2.16 2.48
CA SER A 126 -12.42 1.97 3.81
C SER A 126 -11.12 2.76 3.92
N ALA A 127 -11.04 3.61 4.95
CA ALA A 127 -9.81 4.33 5.26
C ALA A 127 -8.79 3.35 5.87
N GLY A 128 -7.55 3.43 5.42
CA GLY A 128 -6.45 2.70 6.02
C GLY A 128 -5.91 3.39 7.26
N ASN A 129 -5.33 2.60 8.16
CA ASN A 129 -4.53 3.09 9.27
C ASN A 129 -3.24 2.28 9.32
N LEU A 130 -2.10 2.96 9.33
CA LEU A 130 -0.78 2.33 9.27
C LEU A 130 0.03 2.71 10.51
N THR A 131 0.34 1.71 11.33
CA THR A 131 1.30 1.85 12.43
C THR A 131 2.61 1.16 12.08
N LEU A 132 3.73 1.89 12.08
CA LEU A 132 5.08 1.33 11.85
C LEU A 132 5.86 1.33 13.15
N ARG A 133 6.40 0.17 13.56
CA ARG A 133 7.17 0.02 14.81
C ARG A 133 8.53 -0.58 14.52
N ARG A 134 9.57 -0.05 15.16
CA ARG A 134 10.95 -0.60 15.15
C ARG A 134 11.47 -0.98 13.76
N LEU A 135 11.28 -0.12 12.77
CA LEU A 135 11.86 -0.26 11.43
C LEU A 135 12.38 1.08 10.92
N THR A 136 13.19 1.01 9.87
CA THR A 136 13.67 2.18 9.13
C THR A 136 13.04 2.20 7.73
N LEU A 137 12.50 3.34 7.33
CA LEU A 137 12.15 3.62 5.94
C LEU A 137 13.32 4.32 5.26
N ARG A 138 13.71 3.87 4.06
CA ARG A 138 14.88 4.40 3.36
C ARG A 138 14.61 4.67 1.88
N ASN A 139 15.18 5.75 1.36
CA ASN A 139 15.19 6.11 -0.06
C ASN A 139 13.81 6.31 -0.72
N GLY A 140 12.71 6.38 0.04
CA GLY A 140 11.40 6.76 -0.50
C GLY A 140 11.47 8.14 -1.16
N LEU A 141 11.02 8.22 -2.41
CA LEU A 141 11.16 9.42 -3.23
C LEU A 141 9.86 9.72 -3.96
N ALA A 142 9.02 10.52 -3.33
CA ALA A 142 7.90 11.15 -4.01
C ALA A 142 8.42 12.19 -5.02
N ARG A 143 8.01 12.06 -6.29
CA ARG A 143 8.28 13.06 -7.33
C ARG A 143 6.96 13.64 -7.81
N GLY A 144 6.87 14.96 -7.77
CA GLY A 144 5.73 15.70 -8.30
C GLY A 144 5.62 15.59 -9.83
N GLY A 145 4.43 15.85 -10.35
CA GLY A 145 4.21 15.93 -11.79
C GLY A 145 5.00 17.10 -12.39
N ASN A 146 5.50 16.94 -13.62
CA ASN A 146 6.11 18.07 -14.32
C ASN A 146 5.03 19.12 -14.63
N GLY A 147 5.36 20.41 -14.46
CA GLY A 147 4.49 21.48 -14.94
C GLY A 147 4.37 21.49 -16.46
N GLY A 148 3.28 22.06 -16.96
CA GLY A 148 3.09 22.27 -18.39
C GLY A 148 4.13 23.23 -18.95
N ARG A 149 4.61 22.97 -20.18
CA ARG A 149 5.45 23.94 -20.91
C ARG A 149 4.55 25.02 -21.49
N GLY A 150 4.79 26.29 -21.18
CA GLY A 150 4.10 27.41 -21.81
C GLY A 150 4.40 27.43 -23.31
N LYS A 151 3.37 27.59 -24.17
CA LYS A 151 3.56 27.79 -25.61
C LYS A 151 3.80 29.28 -25.89
N SER A 152 5.05 29.68 -26.13
CA SER A 152 5.36 31.04 -26.61
C SER A 152 5.06 31.15 -28.10
N SER A 153 3.78 31.19 -28.48
CA SER A 153 3.36 31.49 -29.85
C SER A 153 2.62 32.83 -29.87
N GLY A 154 3.38 33.92 -29.90
CA GLY A 154 2.94 35.23 -30.40
C GLY A 154 1.81 35.96 -29.68
N SER A 155 1.22 35.43 -28.61
CA SER A 155 0.21 36.14 -27.81
C SER A 155 0.53 36.05 -26.32
N GLU A 156 0.34 37.18 -25.63
CA GLU A 156 1.01 37.58 -24.39
C GLU A 156 0.60 36.84 -23.10
N TRP A 157 -0.10 35.72 -23.16
CA TRP A 157 -0.38 34.91 -21.96
C TRP A 157 -0.41 33.42 -22.25
N ALA A 158 0.78 32.82 -22.35
CA ALA A 158 0.93 31.36 -22.39
C ALA A 158 0.83 30.79 -20.97
N GLY A 159 -0.39 30.63 -20.46
CA GLY A 159 -0.62 29.95 -19.18
C GLY A 159 0.00 28.55 -19.18
N CYS A 160 0.88 28.27 -18.21
CA CYS A 160 1.38 26.93 -17.94
C CYS A 160 0.63 26.32 -16.76
N GLY A 161 0.24 25.04 -16.88
CA GLY A 161 -0.31 24.30 -15.74
C GLY A 161 0.79 24.01 -14.71
N GLY A 162 0.48 24.17 -13.43
CA GLY A 162 1.38 23.77 -12.35
C GLY A 162 1.68 22.26 -12.35
N GLY A 163 2.87 21.88 -11.89
CA GLY A 163 3.22 20.48 -11.67
C GLY A 163 2.45 19.89 -10.48
N GLY A 164 2.19 18.57 -10.51
CA GLY A 164 1.56 17.89 -9.38
C GLY A 164 2.46 17.90 -8.14
N LEU A 165 1.87 17.99 -6.94
CA LEU A 165 2.61 17.99 -5.67
C LEU A 165 3.38 16.69 -5.45
N GLY A 166 4.69 16.78 -5.19
CA GLY A 166 5.55 15.67 -4.78
C GLY A 166 5.46 15.36 -3.28
N ALA A 167 4.28 15.51 -2.68
CA ALA A 167 4.11 15.38 -1.24
C ALA A 167 4.37 13.92 -0.80
N GLY A 168 5.17 13.74 0.25
CA GLY A 168 5.16 12.50 1.03
C GLY A 168 6.42 11.64 1.04
N GLY A 169 7.61 12.06 0.60
CA GLY A 169 8.86 11.29 0.80
C GLY A 169 8.70 9.76 0.67
N ALA A 170 8.73 9.04 1.80
CA ALA A 170 8.44 7.60 1.88
C ALA A 170 6.95 7.21 2.12
N ILE A 171 6.11 8.09 2.67
CA ILE A 171 4.70 7.80 3.01
C ILE A 171 3.80 8.95 2.53
N PHE A 172 2.76 8.62 1.77
CA PHE A 172 1.62 9.52 1.56
C PHE A 172 0.44 9.05 2.40
N ASN A 173 -0.09 9.95 3.24
CA ASN A 173 -1.30 9.75 4.03
C ASN A 173 -2.35 10.74 3.50
N GLN A 174 -3.49 10.21 3.04
CA GLN A 174 -4.52 10.99 2.36
C GLN A 174 -5.39 11.81 3.32
#